data_AF-A0A527XJD8-F1
#
_entry.id   AF-A0A527XJD8-F1
#
_cell.length_a   1.000
_cell.length_b   1.000
_cell.length_c   1.000
_cell.angle_alpha   90.00
_cell.angle_beta   90.00
_cell.angle_gamma   90.00
#
_symmetry.space_group_name_H-M   'P 1'
#
loop_
_entity.id
_entity.type
_entity.pdbx_description
1 polymer ?
#
loop_
_entity_poly.entity_id
_entity_poly.type
_entity_poly.pdbx_seq_one_letter_code
_entity_poly.pdbx_strand_id
1 'polypeptide(L)'
;LAPDVVIVATGGMPQNPPLTAGDNLVTSSWDIMAGSVKPAENVLLYDDNGGHQGMGAAELIANSGSKLELVSPERFFAPEMGGMN
;
A
#
# COMPACT_ATOMS: atom_id res chain seq x y z
N LEU A 1 4.53 2.94 38.83
CA LEU A 1 4.65 2.43 37.45
C LEU A 1 5.88 1.51 37.36
N ALA A 2 5.83 0.33 37.98
CA ALA A 2 6.91 -0.66 37.93
C ALA A 2 6.33 -2.00 37.47
N PRO A 3 6.15 -2.20 36.16
CA PRO A 3 5.65 -3.46 35.65
C PRO A 3 6.73 -4.56 35.76
N ASP A 4 6.32 -5.78 36.08
CA ASP A 4 7.22 -6.94 36.09
C ASP A 4 7.58 -7.41 34.68
N VAL A 5 6.67 -7.23 33.71
CA VAL A 5 6.86 -7.56 32.29
C VAL A 5 6.15 -6.53 31.42
N VAL A 6 6.77 -6.17 30.30
CA VAL A 6 6.18 -5.32 29.25
C VAL A 6 6.20 -6.07 27.92
N ILE A 7 5.07 -6.10 27.23
CA ILE A 7 4.94 -6.63 25.86
C ILE A 7 4.64 -5.46 24.92
N VAL A 8 5.44 -5.31 23.87
CA VAL A 8 5.25 -4.28 22.83
C VAL A 8 4.77 -4.96 21.55
N ALA A 9 3.52 -4.68 21.17
CA ALA A 9 2.84 -5.29 20.04
C ALA A 9 2.07 -4.24 19.20
N THR A 10 2.69 -3.08 18.96
CA THR A 10 2.06 -1.92 18.30
C THR A 10 1.94 -2.03 16.78
N GLY A 11 2.49 -3.10 16.18
CA GLY A 11 2.49 -3.29 14.72
C GLY A 11 3.52 -2.43 13.98
N GLY A 12 3.34 -2.33 12.66
CA GLY A 12 4.17 -1.52 11.77
C GLY A 12 3.52 -0.18 11.40
N MET A 13 4.17 0.57 10.52
CA MET A 13 3.66 1.81 9.92
C MET A 13 3.98 1.79 8.41
N PRO A 14 3.17 2.46 7.56
CA PRO A 14 3.51 2.59 6.15
C PRO A 14 4.83 3.35 6.00
N GLN A 15 5.64 2.91 5.04
CA GLN A 15 6.88 3.57 4.67
C GLN A 15 6.77 4.05 3.23
N ASN A 16 6.99 5.33 3.00
CA ASN A 16 7.03 5.88 1.66
C ASN A 16 8.40 5.59 1.03
N PRO A 17 8.47 5.36 -0.29
CA PRO A 17 9.76 5.23 -0.97
C PRO A 17 10.57 6.53 -0.82
N PRO A 18 11.91 6.47 -0.85
CA PRO A 18 12.73 7.68 -0.86
C PRO A 18 12.50 8.44 -2.18
N LEU A 19 11.89 9.62 -2.10
CA LEU A 19 11.60 10.47 -3.25
C LEU A 19 12.47 11.73 -3.23
N THR A 20 12.89 12.18 -4.41
CA THR A 20 13.56 13.48 -4.58
C THR A 20 12.57 14.63 -4.78
N ALA A 21 11.33 14.32 -5.16
CA ALA A 21 10.22 15.25 -5.31
C ALA A 21 8.89 14.48 -5.35
N GLY A 22 7.77 15.19 -5.11
CA GLY A 22 6.42 14.66 -5.29
C GLY A 22 5.80 14.02 -4.05
N ASP A 23 6.40 14.18 -2.87
CA ASP A 23 5.88 13.64 -1.60
C ASP A 23 4.43 14.05 -1.31
N ASN A 24 4.01 15.22 -1.78
CA ASN A 24 2.65 15.73 -1.64
C ASN A 24 1.60 14.97 -2.48
N LEU A 25 2.02 14.08 -3.37
CA LEU A 25 1.15 13.20 -4.14
C LEU A 25 1.07 11.79 -3.54
N VAL A 26 1.91 11.48 -2.54
CA VAL A 26 1.98 10.15 -1.95
C VAL A 26 0.80 9.96 -1.00
N THR A 27 0.09 8.86 -1.20
CA THR A 27 -0.93 8.34 -0.28
C THR A 27 -0.56 6.90 0.03
N SER A 28 -0.62 6.52 1.31
CA SER A 28 -0.27 5.15 1.69
C SER A 28 -1.38 4.17 1.27
N SER A 29 -1.03 2.91 1.01
CA SER A 29 -2.03 1.84 0.81
C SER A 29 -2.95 1.72 2.02
N TRP A 30 -2.43 1.99 3.23
CA TRP A 30 -3.21 2.01 4.46
C TRP A 30 -4.31 3.07 4.45
N ASP A 31 -4.03 4.28 3.95
CA ASP A 31 -5.02 5.36 3.88
C ASP A 31 -6.16 5.04 2.90
N ILE A 32 -5.81 4.44 1.77
CA ILE A 32 -6.79 3.95 0.78
C ILE A 32 -7.62 2.82 1.37
N MET A 33 -6.99 1.82 2.00
CA MET A 33 -7.68 0.66 2.58
C MET A 33 -8.53 1.02 3.79
N ALA A 34 -8.09 1.99 4.60
CA ALA A 34 -8.87 2.52 5.73
C ALA A 34 -10.00 3.45 5.27
N GLY A 35 -9.97 3.92 4.02
CA GLY A 35 -10.92 4.88 3.46
C GLY A 35 -10.74 6.31 3.99
N SER A 36 -9.61 6.62 4.62
CA SER A 36 -9.27 7.99 5.05
C SER A 36 -9.03 8.90 3.85
N VAL A 37 -8.56 8.33 2.74
CA VAL A 37 -8.38 9.00 1.45
C VAL A 37 -9.13 8.22 0.37
N LYS A 38 -9.92 8.93 -0.44
CA LYS A 38 -10.58 8.32 -1.60
C LYS A 38 -9.61 8.27 -2.80
N PRO A 39 -9.61 7.20 -3.60
CA PRO A 39 -8.85 7.15 -4.83
C PRO A 39 -9.20 8.33 -5.76
N ALA A 40 -8.16 8.91 -6.38
CA ALA A 40 -8.33 9.93 -7.41
C ALA A 40 -8.76 9.30 -8.76
N GLU A 41 -9.06 10.13 -9.76
CA GLU A 41 -9.40 9.63 -11.10
C GLU A 41 -8.24 8.83 -11.73
N ASN A 42 -7.00 9.30 -11.59
CA ASN A 42 -5.80 8.63 -12.09
C ASN A 42 -4.90 8.29 -10.91
N VAL A 43 -4.53 7.02 -10.79
CA VAL A 43 -3.73 6.53 -9.66
C VAL A 43 -2.57 5.70 -10.20
N LEU A 44 -1.36 6.06 -9.75
CA LEU A 44 -0.17 5.23 -9.91
C LEU A 44 0.09 4.50 -8.60
N LEU A 45 -0.04 3.18 -8.59
CA LEU A 45 0.32 2.35 -7.45
C LEU A 45 1.74 1.84 -7.64
N TYR A 46 2.65 2.30 -6.79
CA TYR A 46 4.01 1.79 -6.70
C TYR A 46 4.06 0.67 -5.66
N ASP A 47 4.55 -0.51 -6.03
CA ASP A 47 4.67 -1.67 -5.15
C ASP A 47 6.07 -2.30 -5.27
N ASP A 48 6.88 -2.13 -4.23
CA ASP A 48 8.21 -2.73 -4.05
C ASP A 48 8.19 -3.95 -3.11
N ASN A 49 7.01 -4.35 -2.62
CA ASN A 49 6.85 -5.46 -1.69
C ASN A 49 6.27 -6.70 -2.37
N GLY A 50 5.30 -6.52 -3.28
CA GLY A 50 4.67 -7.62 -4.02
C GLY A 50 3.71 -8.48 -3.18
N GLY A 51 3.36 -8.00 -1.98
CA GLY A 51 2.49 -8.68 -1.03
C GLY A 51 1.03 -8.20 -1.06
N HIS A 52 0.21 -8.79 -0.19
CA HIS A 52 -1.24 -8.53 -0.14
C HIS A 52 -1.63 -7.06 0.05
N GLN A 53 -0.81 -6.25 0.71
CA GLN A 53 -1.13 -4.84 0.98
C GLN A 53 -1.22 -4.02 -0.31
N GLY A 54 -0.29 -4.24 -1.26
CA GLY A 54 -0.27 -3.55 -2.55
C GLY A 54 -1.49 -3.93 -3.38
N MET A 55 -1.76 -5.23 -3.51
CA MET A 55 -2.88 -5.69 -4.35
C MET A 55 -4.25 -5.47 -3.72
N GLY A 56 -4.37 -5.51 -2.39
CA GLY A 56 -5.60 -5.13 -1.71
C GLY A 56 -5.96 -3.65 -1.95
N ALA A 57 -4.98 -2.75 -1.91
CA ALA A 57 -5.20 -1.36 -2.30
C ALA A 57 -5.52 -1.23 -3.80
N ALA A 58 -4.81 -1.96 -4.67
CA ALA A 58 -5.05 -1.98 -6.11
C ALA A 58 -6.50 -2.37 -6.45
N GLU A 59 -7.02 -3.42 -5.80
CA GLU A 59 -8.41 -3.87 -5.97
C GLU A 59 -9.41 -2.77 -5.57
N LEU A 60 -9.22 -2.14 -4.41
CA LEU A 60 -10.09 -1.06 -3.96
C LEU A 60 -10.08 0.15 -4.90
N ILE A 61 -8.90 0.53 -5.40
CA ILE A 61 -8.74 1.63 -6.35
C ILE A 61 -9.38 1.30 -7.71
N ALA A 62 -9.17 0.08 -8.22
CA ALA A 62 -9.79 -0.33 -9.47
C ALA A 62 -11.33 -0.35 -9.35
N ASN A 63 -11.86 -0.87 -8.23
CA ASN A 63 -13.29 -0.95 -7.98
C ASN A 63 -13.96 0.42 -7.74
N SER A 64 -13.20 1.47 -7.39
CA SER A 64 -13.74 2.83 -7.34
C SER A 64 -13.94 3.48 -8.72
N GLY A 65 -13.52 2.81 -9.80
CA GLY A 65 -13.59 3.32 -11.17
C GLY A 65 -12.41 4.22 -11.55
N SER A 66 -11.36 4.25 -10.72
CA SER A 66 -10.13 4.99 -11.03
C SER A 66 -9.36 4.30 -12.16
N LYS A 67 -8.70 5.10 -13.00
CA LYS A 67 -7.69 4.60 -13.92
C LYS A 67 -6.43 4.28 -13.13
N LEU A 68 -6.25 2.99 -12.84
CA LEU A 68 -5.11 2.47 -12.08
C LEU A 68 -3.99 2.03 -13.02
N GLU A 69 -2.79 2.56 -12.78
CA GLU A 69 -1.54 2.06 -13.33
C GLU A 69 -0.69 1.47 -12.20
N LEU A 70 -0.13 0.30 -12.42
CA LEU A 70 0.66 -0.40 -11.42
C LEU A 70 2.12 -0.47 -11.87
N VAL A 71 3.01 -0.04 -10.99
CA VAL A 71 4.45 -0.03 -11.23
C VAL A 71 5.13 -0.80 -10.12
N SER A 72 6.02 -1.70 -10.50
CA SER A 72 6.88 -2.40 -9.56
C SER A 72 8.32 -2.34 -10.06
N PRO A 73 9.30 -2.04 -9.19
CA PRO A 73 10.71 -2.21 -9.52
C PRO A 73 11.11 -3.69 -9.55
N GLU A 74 10.25 -4.58 -9.04
CA GLU A 74 10.55 -5.99 -8.88
C GLU A 74 10.45 -6.77 -10.18
N ARG A 75 11.21 -7.87 -10.25
CA ARG A 75 11.22 -8.76 -11.42
C ARG A 75 9.88 -9.47 -11.62
N PHE A 76 9.15 -9.72 -10.53
CA PHE A 76 7.87 -10.39 -10.54
C PHE A 76 6.82 -9.52 -9.87
N PHE A 77 5.68 -9.39 -10.54
CA PHE A 77 4.52 -8.71 -10.01
C PHE A 77 3.76 -9.62 -9.06
N ALA A 78 3.38 -9.08 -7.90
CA ALA A 78 2.49 -9.71 -6.91
C ALA A 78 2.79 -11.20 -6.61
N PRO A 79 4.05 -11.60 -6.33
CA PRO A 79 4.43 -13.00 -6.14
C PRO A 79 3.67 -13.70 -5.01
N GLU A 80 3.18 -12.96 -4.01
CA GLU A 80 2.44 -13.54 -2.88
C GLU A 80 0.94 -13.75 -3.15
N MET A 81 0.40 -13.22 -4.26
CA MET A 81 -1.05 -13.26 -4.52
C MET A 81 -1.54 -14.60 -5.08
N GLY A 82 -0.63 -15.47 -5.51
CA GLY A 82 -0.98 -16.76 -6.10
C GLY A 82 -1.73 -16.63 -7.43
N GLY A 83 -2.13 -17.77 -8.01
CA GLY A 83 -2.91 -17.80 -9.24
C GLY A 83 -4.38 -17.48 -8.97
N MET A 84 -4.97 -16.61 -9.80
CA MET A 84 -6.40 -16.36 -9.82
C MET A 84 -7.05 -17.42 -10.73
N ASN A 85 -7.84 -18.33 -10.16
CA ASN A 85 -8.65 -19.32 -10.90
C ASN A 85 -10.12 -18.92 -10.93
#